data_AF-A0A8C4SEV3-F1
#
_entry.id   AF-A0A8C4SEV3-F1
#
_cell.length_a   1.000
_cell.length_b   1.000
_cell.length_c   1.000
_cell.angle_alpha   90.00
_cell.angle_beta   90.00
_cell.angle_gamma   90.00
#
_symmetry.space_group_name_H-M   'P 1'
#
loop_
_entity.id
_entity.type
_entity.pdbx_description
1 polymer ?
#
loop_
_entity_poly.entity_id
_entity_poly.type
_entity_poly.pdbx_seq_one_letter_code
_entity_poly.pdbx_strand_id
1 'polypeptide(L)'
;ITKWKVQAAHLILDDGTRMQGFSFGHQRSTAGELVFNTGLVGYPEALTDPSYRGQILTLTYPIVGNYGVPDTNAVDELGLKKHLESERIQVSGLLVQDYSHEYNVHDIHFTERFFWWFFLHGTVLGKIEFEGDPIEICDPNENNLLPEVSTKEVKVFGKGNPIKVVAVDCGVKYNIIRLLVKRGAEVHLVPWDHDLLQLEYDGLFISNGPGDPAMASPLIQNLHKVLESDRQEPIFGICMGNQITALAAGAKSYKLPMGNRGQNQPVLNLLNGQAFITAQNHGYGIDNQSLLPGWSPLFLNVNDGTNEGIMHNDKPIFTAQFHPEAKGGPTDTEVRSGKLEVALFFYKGYVSKVLVLGSGGLSIGQAGEFDYSGSQAVKAMKEENLKTVLMNPNIASVQTNEVGTKQADSVYFLPVTPEFVTEIIKAERPDGILLSMGGQTALNCGVELFKSGILQRYGVQVLGTPIESIIATEDRQVFANKLKEIEEKIAPSIAVESVEEALSSAKKIGYPVMVRSAYALGGLGSGLCADAKRLEETAKKALAMTSQILVEQSLLGWKEVEYEVVRDVADNCVTVCNMENFDPLGIHTGKQQSGRWQPAGLLCFTACLSQELEGTI
;
A
#
# COMPACT_ATOMS: atom_id res chain seq x y z
N ILE A 1 -7.32 38.89 -1.37
CA ILE A 1 -7.42 38.06 -2.59
C ILE A 1 -6.52 38.68 -3.66
N THR A 2 -5.24 38.34 -3.65
CA THR A 2 -4.29 38.73 -4.69
C THR A 2 -4.71 38.02 -5.97
N LYS A 3 -5.10 38.76 -7.02
CA LYS A 3 -5.38 38.17 -8.33
C LYS A 3 -4.06 37.64 -8.90
N TRP A 4 -3.78 36.36 -8.69
CA TRP A 4 -2.74 35.67 -9.44
C TRP A 4 -3.05 35.86 -10.94
N LYS A 5 -2.10 36.43 -11.71
CA LYS A 5 -2.21 36.46 -13.17
C LYS A 5 -1.98 35.03 -13.65
N VAL A 6 -3.05 34.27 -13.79
CA VAL A 6 -2.96 32.88 -14.24
C VAL A 6 -3.03 32.86 -15.77
N GLN A 7 -1.96 32.40 -16.42
CA GLN A 7 -1.96 32.23 -17.87
C GLN A 7 -2.67 30.93 -18.23
N ALA A 8 -3.56 30.98 -19.20
CA ALA A 8 -4.23 29.79 -19.72
C ALA A 8 -3.31 29.04 -20.71
N ALA A 9 -3.42 27.71 -20.71
CA ALA A 9 -2.84 26.83 -21.72
C ALA A 9 -3.90 25.79 -22.14
N HIS A 10 -3.69 25.12 -23.25
CA HIS A 10 -4.58 24.06 -23.71
C HIS A 10 -3.87 22.72 -23.78
N LEU A 11 -4.45 21.68 -23.20
CA LEU A 11 -4.15 20.31 -23.58
C LEU A 11 -4.86 20.02 -24.90
N ILE A 12 -4.12 19.54 -25.90
CA ILE A 12 -4.63 19.17 -27.21
C ILE A 12 -4.14 17.74 -27.49
N LEU A 13 -5.07 16.81 -27.72
CA LEU A 13 -4.78 15.42 -28.04
C LEU A 13 -4.85 15.18 -29.55
N ASP A 14 -4.23 14.10 -30.01
CA ASP A 14 -4.23 13.67 -31.41
C ASP A 14 -5.63 13.35 -31.96
N ASP A 15 -6.57 12.91 -31.11
CA ASP A 15 -7.98 12.68 -31.44
C ASP A 15 -8.80 13.97 -31.61
N GLY A 16 -8.18 15.14 -31.41
CA GLY A 16 -8.80 16.46 -31.50
C GLY A 16 -9.42 16.97 -30.19
N THR A 17 -9.39 16.18 -29.12
CA THR A 17 -9.81 16.62 -27.78
C THR A 17 -9.00 17.84 -27.36
N ARG A 18 -9.69 18.87 -26.87
CA ARG A 18 -9.08 20.12 -26.41
C ARG A 18 -9.64 20.54 -25.06
N MET A 19 -8.75 20.80 -24.12
CA MET A 19 -9.11 21.21 -22.76
C MET A 19 -8.32 22.44 -22.36
N GLN A 20 -8.99 23.44 -21.79
CA GLN A 20 -8.33 24.62 -21.24
C GLN A 20 -7.93 24.36 -19.78
N GLY A 21 -6.68 24.68 -19.45
CA GLY A 21 -6.14 24.62 -18.10
C GLY A 21 -5.44 25.92 -17.71
N PHE A 22 -4.97 25.95 -16.47
CA PHE A 22 -4.30 27.09 -15.88
C PHE A 22 -2.84 26.73 -15.59
N SER A 23 -1.90 27.51 -16.10
CA SER A 23 -0.47 27.28 -15.88
C SER A 23 -0.06 27.67 -14.47
N PHE A 24 0.64 26.76 -13.80
CA PHE A 24 1.35 26.97 -12.53
C PHE A 24 2.87 26.75 -12.66
N GLY A 25 3.32 26.20 -13.78
CA GLY A 25 4.72 25.86 -14.07
C GLY A 25 5.37 26.80 -15.09
N HIS A 26 6.32 26.27 -15.86
CA HIS A 26 6.98 27.02 -16.93
C HIS A 26 6.03 27.31 -18.10
N GLN A 27 6.06 28.54 -18.62
CA GLN A 27 5.17 29.02 -19.69
C GLN A 27 5.76 28.73 -21.07
N ARG A 28 5.86 27.44 -21.44
CA ARG A 28 6.31 27.00 -22.76
C ARG A 28 5.52 25.78 -23.19
N SER A 29 5.18 25.71 -24.47
CA SER A 29 4.48 24.56 -25.03
C SER A 29 5.38 23.32 -25.04
N THR A 30 4.77 22.15 -24.86
CA THR A 30 5.46 20.85 -24.92
C THR A 30 4.57 19.78 -25.51
N ALA A 31 5.14 18.82 -26.23
CA ALA A 31 4.45 17.67 -26.80
C ALA A 31 5.06 16.37 -26.26
N GLY A 32 4.29 15.29 -26.30
CA GLY A 32 4.74 13.97 -25.91
C GLY A 32 3.60 12.96 -25.79
N GLU A 33 3.95 11.77 -25.33
CA GLU A 33 2.98 10.75 -24.95
C GLU A 33 2.29 11.15 -23.64
N LEU A 34 0.96 11.21 -23.65
CA LEU A 34 0.15 11.45 -22.47
C LEU A 34 0.00 10.15 -21.69
N VAL A 35 0.37 10.19 -20.41
CA VAL A 35 0.28 9.06 -19.49
C VAL A 35 -0.42 9.48 -18.21
N PHE A 36 -0.94 8.52 -17.45
CA PHE A 36 -1.39 8.75 -16.07
C PHE A 36 -0.68 7.79 -15.11
N ASN A 37 -0.60 8.16 -13.84
CA ASN A 37 -0.12 7.30 -12.76
C ASN A 37 -1.09 7.34 -11.58
N THR A 38 -1.46 6.16 -11.07
CA THR A 38 -2.42 6.00 -9.98
C THR A 38 -1.85 6.21 -8.57
N GLY A 39 -0.52 6.42 -8.46
CA GLY A 39 0.16 6.73 -7.22
C GLY A 39 -0.35 8.04 -6.62
N LEU A 40 -0.71 8.00 -5.33
CA LEU A 40 -1.36 9.13 -4.66
C LEU A 40 -0.36 10.10 -4.02
N VAL A 41 0.85 9.61 -3.74
CA VAL A 41 1.90 10.34 -3.02
C VAL A 41 3.25 10.23 -3.76
N GLY A 42 4.24 11.00 -3.30
CA GLY A 42 5.58 11.01 -3.89
C GLY A 42 5.64 11.70 -5.25
N TYR A 43 4.93 12.81 -5.45
CA TYR A 43 5.03 13.56 -6.71
C TYR A 43 6.45 14.09 -6.98
N PRO A 44 7.29 14.53 -6.00
CA PRO A 44 8.65 14.95 -6.30
C PRO A 44 9.50 13.80 -6.88
N GLU A 45 9.36 12.60 -6.32
CA GLU A 45 10.04 11.40 -6.77
C GLU A 45 9.52 10.96 -8.14
N ALA A 46 8.20 10.94 -8.34
CA ALA A 46 7.59 10.61 -9.64
C ALA A 46 8.03 11.58 -10.74
N LEU A 47 8.05 12.89 -10.49
CA LEU A 47 8.45 13.90 -11.49
C LEU A 47 9.93 13.79 -11.87
N THR A 48 10.75 13.17 -11.03
CA THR A 48 12.20 12.98 -11.26
C THR A 48 12.55 11.55 -11.68
N ASP A 49 11.57 10.68 -11.92
CA ASP A 49 11.77 9.35 -12.48
C ASP A 49 12.14 9.43 -13.98
N PRO A 50 13.34 8.97 -14.39
CA PRO A 50 13.77 8.99 -15.79
C PRO A 50 12.85 8.24 -16.76
N SER A 51 12.05 7.29 -16.28
CA SER A 51 11.10 6.54 -17.12
C SER A 51 10.00 7.43 -17.74
N TYR A 52 9.75 8.63 -17.19
CA TYR A 52 8.83 9.62 -17.76
C TYR A 52 9.43 10.53 -18.84
N ARG A 53 10.68 10.31 -19.24
CA ARG A 53 11.31 11.15 -20.26
C ARG A 53 10.45 11.19 -21.54
N GLY A 54 10.13 12.40 -22.01
CA GLY A 54 9.32 12.60 -23.20
C GLY A 54 7.80 12.53 -22.96
N GLN A 55 7.34 12.23 -21.75
CA GLN A 55 5.93 12.02 -21.43
C GLN A 55 5.29 13.24 -20.72
N ILE A 56 4.00 13.44 -20.97
CA ILE A 56 3.16 14.38 -20.21
C ILE A 56 2.43 13.55 -19.14
N LEU A 57 2.78 13.78 -17.87
CA LEU A 57 2.27 13.00 -16.74
C LEU A 57 0.96 13.60 -16.22
N THR A 58 -0.06 12.77 -16.11
CA THR A 58 -1.33 13.08 -15.43
C THR A 58 -1.37 12.37 -14.07
N LEU A 59 -1.43 13.13 -12.98
CA LEU A 59 -1.61 12.55 -11.64
C LEU A 59 -3.10 12.34 -11.38
N THR A 60 -3.48 11.13 -10.96
CA THR A 60 -4.89 10.85 -10.64
C THR A 60 -5.30 11.42 -9.29
N TYR A 61 -4.35 11.63 -8.38
CA TYR A 61 -4.65 12.28 -7.11
C TYR A 61 -5.00 13.75 -7.33
N PRO A 62 -6.18 14.21 -6.87
CA PRO A 62 -6.71 15.50 -7.30
C PRO A 62 -6.00 16.71 -6.68
N ILE A 63 -5.30 16.55 -5.56
CA ILE A 63 -4.72 17.66 -4.79
C ILE A 63 -3.19 17.54 -4.80
N VAL A 64 -2.51 18.34 -5.61
CA VAL A 64 -1.05 18.24 -5.77
C VAL A 64 -0.37 19.51 -5.27
N GLY A 65 0.78 19.38 -4.60
CA GLY A 65 1.55 20.51 -4.04
C GLY A 65 1.39 20.72 -2.54
N ASN A 66 0.55 19.92 -1.87
CA ASN A 66 0.22 20.01 -0.45
C ASN A 66 1.44 19.94 0.51
N TYR A 67 2.54 19.27 0.11
CA TYR A 67 3.78 19.24 0.88
C TYR A 67 4.97 19.95 0.20
N GLY A 68 4.69 20.79 -0.80
CA GLY A 68 5.70 21.60 -1.49
C GLY A 68 6.74 20.76 -2.24
N VAL A 69 7.95 21.30 -2.42
CA VAL A 69 9.08 20.60 -3.05
C VAL A 69 10.21 20.53 -2.03
N PRO A 70 10.85 19.35 -1.81
CA PRO A 70 11.99 19.25 -0.92
C PRO A 70 13.19 20.04 -1.45
N ASP A 71 14.26 20.17 -0.65
CA ASP A 71 15.50 20.77 -1.13
C ASP A 71 16.08 19.96 -2.30
N THR A 72 16.00 20.54 -3.51
CA THR A 72 16.45 19.93 -4.76
C THR A 72 17.96 20.03 -4.99
N ASN A 73 18.67 20.77 -4.14
CA ASN A 73 20.13 20.90 -4.18
C ASN A 73 20.82 20.03 -3.15
N ALA A 74 20.11 19.60 -2.11
CA ALA A 74 20.64 18.67 -1.11
C ALA A 74 21.15 17.38 -1.76
N VAL A 75 22.37 17.00 -1.41
CA VAL A 75 22.98 15.73 -1.79
C VAL A 75 23.19 14.85 -0.57
N ASP A 76 23.12 13.53 -0.75
CA ASP A 76 23.46 12.54 0.26
C ASP A 76 24.97 12.24 0.28
N GLU A 77 25.39 11.34 1.16
CA GLU A 77 26.78 10.91 1.32
C GLU A 77 27.39 10.24 0.06
N LEU A 78 26.56 9.83 -0.90
CA LEU A 78 26.99 9.27 -2.19
C LEU A 78 27.10 10.36 -3.28
N GLY A 79 26.77 11.60 -2.96
CA GLY A 79 26.70 12.70 -3.91
C GLY A 79 25.45 12.69 -4.79
N LEU A 80 24.45 11.86 -4.47
CA LEU A 80 23.18 11.78 -5.19
C LEU A 80 22.18 12.79 -4.62
N LYS A 81 21.23 13.27 -5.43
CA LYS A 81 20.16 14.18 -4.97
C LYS A 81 19.35 13.53 -3.86
N LYS A 82 19.44 14.06 -2.64
CA LYS A 82 18.96 13.40 -1.41
C LYS A 82 17.47 13.04 -1.43
N HIS A 83 16.66 13.89 -2.05
CA HIS A 83 15.20 13.79 -2.04
C HIS A 83 14.58 13.51 -3.41
N LEU A 84 15.41 13.30 -4.44
CA LEU A 84 14.96 13.11 -5.82
C LEU A 84 15.53 11.80 -6.38
N GLU A 85 14.93 11.32 -7.45
CA GLU A 85 15.32 10.05 -8.08
C GLU A 85 16.21 10.22 -9.32
N SER A 86 16.45 11.45 -9.76
CA SER A 86 17.49 11.79 -10.75
C SER A 86 17.94 13.26 -10.60
N GLU A 87 18.87 13.72 -11.44
CA GLU A 87 19.43 15.08 -11.38
C GLU A 87 18.38 16.20 -11.64
N ARG A 88 17.27 15.88 -12.30
CA ARG A 88 16.30 16.87 -12.80
C ARG A 88 14.90 16.30 -12.90
N ILE A 89 13.92 17.18 -13.12
CA ILE A 89 12.57 16.80 -13.55
C ILE A 89 12.66 16.16 -14.95
N GLN A 90 12.00 15.03 -15.12
CA GLN A 90 12.09 14.19 -16.32
C GLN A 90 10.83 14.27 -17.19
N VAL A 91 9.67 14.51 -16.58
CA VAL A 91 8.41 14.74 -17.31
C VAL A 91 8.54 15.94 -18.24
N SER A 92 7.95 15.84 -19.43
CA SER A 92 7.83 16.95 -20.37
C SER A 92 6.76 17.95 -19.91
N GLY A 93 5.68 17.45 -19.31
CA GLY A 93 4.58 18.25 -18.78
C GLY A 93 3.87 17.54 -17.64
N LEU A 94 3.11 18.31 -16.85
CA LEU A 94 2.35 17.81 -15.71
C LEU A 94 0.91 18.32 -15.79
N LEU A 95 -0.04 17.41 -15.63
CA LEU A 95 -1.47 17.67 -15.53
C LEU A 95 -1.96 17.24 -14.16
N VAL A 96 -2.65 18.14 -13.48
CA VAL A 96 -3.26 17.94 -12.16
C VAL A 96 -4.65 18.55 -12.16
N GLN A 97 -5.52 18.05 -11.29
CA GLN A 97 -6.86 18.62 -11.13
C GLN A 97 -6.80 19.93 -10.33
N ASP A 98 -6.13 19.93 -9.18
CA ASP A 98 -5.94 21.10 -8.34
C ASP A 98 -4.48 21.22 -7.89
N TYR A 99 -3.99 22.46 -7.80
CA TYR A 99 -2.64 22.78 -7.38
C TYR A 99 -2.68 23.65 -6.12
N SER A 100 -2.09 23.15 -5.03
CA SER A 100 -1.96 23.88 -3.77
C SER A 100 -0.88 24.95 -3.91
N HIS A 101 -1.30 26.21 -4.06
CA HIS A 101 -0.40 27.36 -4.14
C HIS A 101 0.33 27.65 -2.82
N GLU A 102 -0.29 27.30 -1.70
CA GLU A 102 0.30 27.37 -0.37
C GLU A 102 0.57 25.93 0.09
N TYR A 103 1.84 25.63 0.40
CA TYR A 103 2.22 24.35 0.96
C TYR A 103 2.10 24.44 2.49
N ASN A 104 0.99 23.96 3.02
CA ASN A 104 0.82 23.72 4.43
C ASN A 104 -0.15 22.56 4.58
N VAL A 105 0.28 21.49 5.26
CA VAL A 105 -0.57 20.29 5.44
C VAL A 105 -1.87 20.61 6.19
N HIS A 106 -1.95 21.78 6.84
CA HIS A 106 -3.10 22.23 7.62
C HIS A 106 -4.06 23.21 6.91
N ASP A 107 -3.68 23.82 5.78
CA ASP A 107 -4.52 24.78 5.04
C ASP A 107 -4.85 24.25 3.64
N ILE A 108 -5.82 23.33 3.57
CA ILE A 108 -6.38 22.87 2.30
C ILE A 108 -7.47 23.86 1.90
N HIS A 109 -7.13 24.81 1.03
CA HIS A 109 -8.12 25.65 0.36
C HIS A 109 -8.70 24.89 -0.85
N PHE A 110 -9.91 24.36 -0.70
CA PHE A 110 -10.69 23.87 -1.84
C PHE A 110 -11.10 25.06 -2.71
N THR A 111 -10.38 25.32 -3.80
CA THR A 111 -10.97 26.11 -4.87
C THR A 111 -11.83 25.18 -5.72
N GLU A 112 -13.14 25.37 -5.71
CA GLU A 112 -14.05 24.64 -6.59
C GLU A 112 -13.64 24.88 -8.06
N ARG A 113 -12.94 23.91 -8.65
CA ARG A 113 -12.71 23.80 -10.09
C ARG A 113 -13.04 22.36 -10.50
N PHE A 114 -14.14 22.24 -11.24
CA PHE A 114 -14.74 20.98 -11.66
C PHE A 114 -13.95 20.32 -12.83
N PHE A 115 -13.50 19.08 -12.59
CA PHE A 115 -13.27 17.88 -13.45
C PHE A 115 -12.37 18.00 -14.72
N TRP A 116 -11.68 16.94 -15.20
CA TRP A 116 -12.19 15.66 -15.74
C TRP A 116 -11.21 14.48 -15.62
N TRP A 117 -11.78 13.29 -15.38
CA TRP A 117 -11.11 11.97 -15.41
C TRP A 117 -11.23 11.40 -16.83
N PHE A 118 -10.11 11.18 -17.52
CA PHE A 118 -10.09 10.44 -18.78
C PHE A 118 -9.79 8.96 -18.50
N PHE A 119 -10.63 8.06 -19.01
CA PHE A 119 -10.16 6.73 -19.39
C PHE A 119 -9.45 6.90 -20.73
N LEU A 120 -8.11 7.01 -20.71
CA LEU A 120 -7.34 6.93 -21.94
C LEU A 120 -7.45 5.49 -22.46
N HIS A 121 -8.00 5.31 -23.66
CA HIS A 121 -7.87 4.07 -24.39
C HIS A 121 -6.56 4.13 -25.16
N GLY A 122 -5.59 3.29 -24.81
CA GLY A 122 -4.36 3.24 -25.59
C GLY A 122 -3.29 4.24 -25.15
N THR A 123 -2.24 4.27 -25.96
CA THR A 123 -1.26 5.36 -26.00
C THR A 123 -1.90 6.56 -26.68
N VAL A 124 -1.92 7.71 -26.00
CA VAL A 124 -2.48 8.95 -26.56
C VAL A 124 -1.37 9.97 -26.69
N LEU A 125 -1.21 10.55 -27.88
CA LEU A 125 -0.26 11.63 -28.07
C LEU A 125 -0.95 12.97 -27.82
N GLY A 126 -0.21 13.92 -27.25
CA GLY A 126 -0.77 15.22 -26.95
C GLY A 126 0.28 16.30 -26.78
N LYS A 127 -0.22 17.52 -26.61
CA LYS A 127 0.59 18.69 -26.32
C LYS A 127 -0.11 19.62 -25.33
N ILE A 128 0.68 20.28 -24.49
CA ILE A 128 0.27 21.48 -23.75
C ILE A 128 0.72 22.67 -24.60
N GLU A 129 -0.23 23.49 -25.04
CA GLU A 129 0.02 24.60 -25.94
C GLU A 129 -0.40 25.94 -25.31
N PHE A 130 0.54 26.89 -25.32
CA PHE A 130 0.31 28.28 -24.95
C PHE A 130 0.01 29.14 -26.18
N GLU A 131 -0.78 30.19 -25.98
CA GLU A 131 -1.03 31.18 -27.03
C GLU A 131 0.29 31.84 -27.48
N GLY A 132 0.58 31.77 -28.78
CA GLY A 132 1.81 32.33 -29.37
C GLY A 132 3.02 31.40 -29.41
N ASP A 133 2.91 30.15 -28.95
CA ASP A 133 3.99 29.14 -28.98
C ASP A 133 3.48 27.80 -29.56
N PRO A 134 3.09 27.76 -30.85
CA PRO A 134 2.54 26.54 -31.45
C PRO A 134 3.63 25.48 -31.68
N ILE A 135 3.29 24.22 -31.41
CA ILE A 135 4.17 23.06 -31.63
C ILE A 135 3.40 21.89 -32.25
N GLU A 136 4.11 20.97 -32.89
CA GLU A 136 3.54 19.73 -33.42
C GLU A 136 3.48 18.65 -32.34
N ILE A 137 2.49 17.75 -32.44
CA ILE A 137 2.43 16.54 -31.61
C ILE A 137 3.51 15.58 -32.13
N CYS A 138 4.30 15.00 -31.23
CA CYS A 138 5.34 14.02 -31.58
C CYS A 138 5.28 12.81 -30.62
N ASP A 139 5.60 11.63 -31.15
CA ASP A 139 5.78 10.42 -30.34
C ASP A 139 7.26 10.31 -29.90
N PRO A 140 7.57 10.45 -28.60
CA PRO A 140 8.95 10.30 -28.12
C PRO A 140 9.49 8.88 -28.34
N ASN A 141 8.63 7.86 -28.47
CA ASN A 141 9.03 6.46 -28.58
C ASN A 141 9.54 6.08 -29.98
N GLU A 142 9.43 6.96 -30.98
CA GLU A 142 10.08 6.76 -32.29
C GLU A 142 11.61 6.88 -32.21
N ASN A 143 12.15 7.39 -31.09
CA ASN A 143 13.58 7.54 -30.85
C ASN A 143 14.03 6.67 -29.68
N ASN A 144 15.31 6.31 -29.67
CA ASN A 144 15.92 5.72 -28.48
C ASN A 144 16.12 6.81 -27.41
N LEU A 145 15.38 6.71 -26.31
CA LEU A 145 15.42 7.67 -25.20
C LEU A 145 16.55 7.40 -24.20
N LEU A 146 17.18 6.22 -24.22
CA LEU A 146 18.25 5.87 -23.27
C LEU A 146 19.45 6.83 -23.34
N PRO A 147 19.95 7.25 -24.53
CA PRO A 147 20.98 8.27 -24.62
C PRO A 147 20.63 9.61 -23.98
N GLU A 148 19.36 9.95 -23.76
CA GLU A 148 18.99 11.24 -23.16
C GLU A 148 19.10 11.24 -21.63
N VAL A 149 19.01 10.07 -21.02
CA VAL A 149 18.95 9.88 -19.56
C VAL A 149 20.17 9.15 -19.00
N SER A 150 20.82 8.31 -19.81
CA SER A 150 22.00 7.54 -19.43
C SER A 150 23.21 8.44 -19.18
N THR A 151 23.99 8.09 -18.16
CA THR A 151 25.30 8.69 -17.87
C THR A 151 26.21 8.66 -19.10
N LYS A 152 27.05 9.69 -19.23
CA LYS A 152 28.02 9.81 -20.33
C LYS A 152 29.36 9.16 -20.04
N GLU A 153 29.65 8.99 -18.77
CA GLU A 153 30.91 8.48 -18.28
C GLU A 153 30.64 7.52 -17.12
N VAL A 154 31.59 6.62 -16.86
CA VAL A 154 31.50 5.68 -15.76
C VAL A 154 31.58 6.45 -14.43
N LYS A 155 30.67 6.17 -13.52
CA LYS A 155 30.64 6.72 -12.15
C LYS A 155 30.73 5.59 -11.13
N VAL A 156 31.40 5.84 -10.00
CA VAL A 156 31.57 4.84 -8.94
C VAL A 156 30.97 5.34 -7.64
N PHE A 157 30.09 4.54 -7.04
CA PHE A 157 29.43 4.83 -5.76
C PHE A 157 29.73 3.73 -4.73
N GLY A 158 29.78 4.09 -3.44
CA GLY A 158 30.13 3.13 -2.39
C GLY A 158 31.58 2.63 -2.48
N LYS A 159 32.51 3.49 -2.90
CA LYS A 159 33.90 3.12 -3.14
C LYS A 159 34.53 2.41 -1.93
N GLY A 160 35.18 1.28 -2.16
CA GLY A 160 35.80 0.43 -1.14
C GLY A 160 34.88 -0.66 -0.57
N ASN A 161 33.62 -0.72 -0.99
CA ASN A 161 32.74 -1.82 -0.68
C ASN A 161 33.22 -3.13 -1.33
N PRO A 162 32.97 -4.29 -0.70
CA PRO A 162 33.60 -5.56 -1.10
C PRO A 162 33.01 -6.22 -2.36
N ILE A 163 31.78 -5.86 -2.76
CA ILE A 163 31.09 -6.49 -3.89
C ILE A 163 31.06 -5.51 -5.07
N LYS A 164 31.70 -5.82 -6.18
CA LYS A 164 31.71 -4.97 -7.38
C LYS A 164 30.46 -5.25 -8.22
N VAL A 165 29.55 -4.28 -8.31
CA VAL A 165 28.36 -4.37 -9.17
C VAL A 165 28.49 -3.40 -10.33
N VAL A 166 28.43 -3.90 -11.56
CA VAL A 166 28.27 -3.03 -12.74
C VAL A 166 26.79 -2.78 -12.93
N ALA A 167 26.37 -1.51 -12.89
CA ALA A 167 25.01 -1.08 -13.15
C ALA A 167 24.93 -0.38 -14.50
N VAL A 168 24.21 -0.95 -15.46
CA VAL A 168 23.95 -0.34 -16.76
C VAL A 168 22.86 0.72 -16.60
N ASP A 169 23.21 1.96 -16.90
CA ASP A 169 22.32 3.11 -16.75
C ASP A 169 21.40 3.27 -17.95
N CYS A 170 20.19 2.75 -17.85
CA CYS A 170 19.10 2.98 -18.81
C CYS A 170 18.25 4.22 -18.44
N GLY A 171 18.67 5.03 -17.46
CA GLY A 171 17.80 5.99 -16.77
C GLY A 171 17.59 5.57 -15.32
N VAL A 172 18.68 5.26 -14.62
CA VAL A 172 18.65 4.71 -13.27
C VAL A 172 17.99 5.67 -12.28
N LYS A 173 17.09 5.12 -11.46
CA LYS A 173 16.60 5.81 -10.26
C LYS A 173 17.63 5.75 -9.13
N TYR A 174 17.87 6.86 -8.46
CA TYR A 174 18.90 6.93 -7.41
C TYR A 174 18.68 5.98 -6.25
N ASN A 175 17.43 5.63 -5.90
CA ASN A 175 17.21 4.68 -4.81
C ASN A 175 17.75 3.27 -5.14
N ILE A 176 17.88 2.88 -6.42
CA ILE A 176 18.57 1.65 -6.83
C ILE A 176 20.03 1.66 -6.34
N ILE A 177 20.75 2.75 -6.65
CA ILE A 177 22.17 2.89 -6.26
C ILE A 177 22.30 2.88 -4.73
N ARG A 178 21.43 3.62 -4.02
CA ARG A 178 21.41 3.66 -2.56
C ARG A 178 21.24 2.27 -1.95
N LEU A 179 20.30 1.48 -2.47
CA LEU A 179 20.00 0.15 -1.93
C LEU A 179 21.10 -0.87 -2.22
N LEU A 180 21.76 -0.78 -3.38
CA LEU A 180 22.93 -1.59 -3.71
C LEU A 180 24.12 -1.24 -2.80
N VAL A 181 24.44 0.05 -2.65
CA VAL A 181 25.55 0.50 -1.77
C VAL A 181 25.28 0.16 -0.31
N LYS A 182 24.04 0.33 0.17
CA LYS A 182 23.61 -0.08 1.53
C LYS A 182 23.81 -1.57 1.79
N ARG A 183 23.79 -2.41 0.74
CA ARG A 183 24.02 -3.86 0.79
C ARG A 183 25.49 -4.25 0.59
N GLY A 184 26.40 -3.27 0.58
CA GLY A 184 27.85 -3.53 0.47
C GLY A 184 28.34 -3.64 -0.97
N ALA A 185 27.63 -3.07 -1.95
CA ALA A 185 28.11 -2.99 -3.32
C ALA A 185 28.94 -1.72 -3.56
N GLU A 186 30.08 -1.86 -4.23
CA GLU A 186 30.73 -0.78 -4.98
C GLU A 186 30.09 -0.76 -6.37
N VAL A 187 29.27 0.27 -6.63
CA VAL A 187 28.45 0.34 -7.84
C VAL A 187 29.19 1.12 -8.92
N HIS A 188 29.52 0.45 -10.02
CA HIS A 188 30.08 1.03 -11.23
C HIS A 188 28.94 1.30 -12.22
N LEU A 189 28.41 2.52 -12.20
CA LEU A 189 27.36 2.96 -13.10
C LEU A 189 27.98 3.26 -14.48
N VAL A 190 27.59 2.50 -15.50
CA VAL A 190 28.13 2.59 -16.87
C VAL A 190 27.08 3.11 -17.86
N PRO A 191 27.48 3.78 -18.96
CA PRO A 191 26.56 4.16 -20.02
C PRO A 191 25.78 2.96 -20.60
N TRP A 192 24.58 3.21 -21.10
CA TRP A 192 23.66 2.17 -21.60
C TRP A 192 24.26 1.31 -22.73
N ASP A 193 25.19 1.85 -23.53
CA ASP A 193 25.80 1.21 -24.70
C ASP A 193 27.20 0.62 -24.41
N HIS A 194 27.63 0.59 -23.15
CA HIS A 194 28.94 0.10 -22.77
C HIS A 194 29.13 -1.40 -23.09
N ASP A 195 30.34 -1.81 -23.47
CA ASP A 195 30.66 -3.23 -23.72
C ASP A 195 30.80 -3.98 -22.38
N LEU A 196 29.80 -4.81 -22.09
CA LEU A 196 29.67 -5.50 -20.81
C LEU A 196 30.61 -6.71 -20.66
N LEU A 197 31.04 -7.31 -21.77
CA LEU A 197 31.81 -8.56 -21.73
C LEU A 197 33.24 -8.33 -21.23
N GLN A 198 33.77 -7.12 -21.43
CA GLN A 198 35.13 -6.73 -21.05
C GLN A 198 35.26 -6.31 -19.58
N LEU A 199 34.13 -6.14 -18.88
CA LEU A 199 34.12 -5.68 -17.49
C LEU A 199 34.22 -6.85 -16.52
N GLU A 200 35.09 -6.71 -15.53
CA GLU A 200 35.11 -7.58 -14.35
C GLU A 200 34.11 -7.05 -13.32
N TYR A 201 33.27 -7.91 -12.76
CA TYR A 201 32.26 -7.60 -11.75
C TYR A 201 31.87 -8.88 -11.01
N ASP A 202 31.31 -8.74 -9.81
CA ASP A 202 30.71 -9.84 -9.05
C ASP A 202 29.21 -10.00 -9.37
N GLY A 203 28.59 -8.97 -9.94
CA GLY A 203 27.21 -9.00 -10.43
C GLY A 203 26.93 -7.89 -11.45
N LEU A 204 26.00 -8.16 -12.36
CA LEU A 204 25.54 -7.23 -13.38
C LEU A 204 24.11 -6.79 -13.07
N PHE A 205 23.86 -5.50 -13.14
CA PHE A 205 22.56 -4.91 -12.90
C PHE A 205 22.13 -4.06 -14.10
N ILE A 206 20.89 -4.17 -14.55
CA ILE A 206 20.33 -3.36 -15.63
C ILE A 206 19.16 -2.55 -15.07
N SER A 207 19.27 -1.22 -15.09
CA SER A 207 18.30 -0.33 -14.44
C SER A 207 16.99 -0.20 -15.21
N ASN A 208 16.05 0.50 -14.59
CA ASN A 208 14.88 1.07 -15.24
C ASN A 208 15.26 2.10 -16.32
N GLY A 209 14.28 2.50 -17.14
CA GLY A 209 14.48 3.48 -18.20
C GLY A 209 13.22 3.78 -19.02
N PRO A 210 13.25 4.87 -19.81
CA PRO A 210 12.15 5.28 -20.69
C PRO A 210 12.22 4.61 -22.08
N GLY A 211 11.10 4.66 -22.80
CA GLY A 211 11.03 4.38 -24.24
C GLY A 211 10.83 2.92 -24.61
N ASP A 212 10.90 2.64 -25.92
CA ASP A 212 10.78 1.30 -26.48
C ASP A 212 12.09 0.50 -26.30
N PRO A 213 12.08 -0.64 -25.59
CA PRO A 213 13.28 -1.45 -25.39
C PRO A 213 13.91 -1.94 -26.70
N ALA A 214 13.12 -2.13 -27.78
CA ALA A 214 13.63 -2.60 -29.07
C ALA A 214 14.59 -1.60 -29.74
N MET A 215 14.50 -0.32 -29.37
CA MET A 215 15.38 0.74 -29.88
C MET A 215 16.79 0.70 -29.28
N ALA A 216 17.01 -0.09 -28.22
CA ALA A 216 18.28 -0.22 -27.52
C ALA A 216 19.17 -1.36 -28.07
N SER A 217 19.25 -1.48 -29.42
CA SER A 217 19.97 -2.58 -30.09
C SER A 217 21.41 -2.81 -29.60
N PRO A 218 22.27 -1.78 -29.37
CA PRO A 218 23.61 -2.00 -28.83
C PRO A 218 23.62 -2.70 -27.47
N LEU A 219 22.74 -2.30 -26.56
CA LEU A 219 22.64 -2.90 -25.23
C LEU A 219 22.11 -4.34 -25.29
N ILE A 220 21.06 -4.58 -26.10
CA ILE A 220 20.53 -5.93 -26.31
C ILE A 220 21.63 -6.86 -26.81
N GLN A 221 22.44 -6.42 -27.78
CA GLN A 221 23.56 -7.21 -28.31
C GLN A 221 24.67 -7.43 -27.27
N ASN A 222 25.01 -6.41 -26.48
CA ASN A 222 26.04 -6.55 -25.43
C ASN A 222 25.59 -7.51 -24.33
N LEU A 223 24.33 -7.44 -23.90
CA LEU A 223 23.78 -8.37 -22.93
C LEU A 223 23.65 -9.78 -23.51
N HIS A 224 23.22 -9.91 -24.77
CA HIS A 224 23.15 -11.22 -25.45
C HIS A 224 24.50 -11.94 -25.44
N LYS A 225 25.60 -11.23 -25.72
CA LYS A 225 26.96 -11.80 -25.62
C LYS A 225 27.29 -12.30 -24.21
N VAL A 226 26.82 -11.61 -23.16
CA VAL A 226 27.01 -12.05 -21.77
C VAL A 226 26.18 -13.31 -21.49
N LEU A 227 24.91 -13.34 -21.93
CA LEU A 227 24.01 -14.48 -21.72
C LEU A 227 24.52 -15.77 -22.39
N GLU A 228 25.09 -15.65 -23.59
CA GLU A 228 25.68 -16.77 -24.36
C GLU A 228 27.09 -17.19 -23.87
N SER A 229 27.71 -16.39 -22.99
CA SER A 229 29.02 -16.73 -22.44
C SER A 229 28.92 -17.72 -21.26
N ASP A 230 30.09 -18.23 -20.85
CA ASP A 230 30.23 -19.13 -19.69
C ASP A 230 30.19 -18.40 -18.34
N ARG A 231 29.96 -17.07 -18.33
CA ARG A 231 29.88 -16.25 -17.12
C ARG A 231 28.79 -16.75 -16.18
N GLN A 232 29.09 -16.72 -14.89
CA GLN A 232 28.24 -17.23 -13.80
C GLN A 232 27.81 -16.13 -12.83
N GLU A 233 28.25 -14.91 -13.06
CA GLU A 233 27.91 -13.76 -12.25
C GLU A 233 26.39 -13.50 -12.31
N PRO A 234 25.73 -13.20 -11.17
CA PRO A 234 24.31 -12.91 -11.17
C PRO A 234 23.95 -11.70 -12.02
N ILE A 235 22.82 -11.79 -12.71
CA ILE A 235 22.25 -10.69 -13.49
C ILE A 235 20.88 -10.35 -12.92
N PHE A 236 20.68 -9.07 -12.59
CA PHE A 236 19.39 -8.56 -12.12
C PHE A 236 18.92 -7.36 -12.94
N GLY A 237 17.74 -7.46 -13.55
CA GLY A 237 17.14 -6.38 -14.34
C GLY A 237 15.86 -5.82 -13.71
N ILE A 238 15.72 -4.50 -13.71
CA ILE A 238 14.52 -3.78 -13.22
C ILE A 238 13.85 -3.02 -14.37
N CYS A 239 12.54 -3.18 -14.55
CA CYS A 239 11.71 -2.47 -15.54
C CYS A 239 12.27 -2.59 -16.97
N MET A 240 12.94 -1.56 -17.50
CA MET A 240 13.69 -1.65 -18.76
C MET A 240 14.69 -2.82 -18.74
N GLY A 241 15.32 -3.10 -17.60
CA GLY A 241 16.19 -4.26 -17.42
C GLY A 241 15.50 -5.61 -17.60
N ASN A 242 14.21 -5.75 -17.21
CA ASN A 242 13.41 -6.94 -17.55
C ASN A 242 13.31 -7.09 -19.07
N GLN A 243 12.94 -6.01 -19.73
CA GLN A 243 12.64 -6.01 -21.16
C GLN A 243 13.91 -6.28 -21.99
N ILE A 244 15.01 -5.60 -21.67
CA ILE A 244 16.31 -5.78 -22.33
C ILE A 244 16.84 -7.20 -22.12
N THR A 245 16.71 -7.76 -20.91
CA THR A 245 17.12 -9.15 -20.63
C THR A 245 16.29 -10.14 -21.44
N ALA A 246 14.98 -9.96 -21.49
CA ALA A 246 14.09 -10.80 -22.29
C ALA A 246 14.41 -10.73 -23.78
N LEU A 247 14.61 -9.52 -24.34
CA LEU A 247 15.00 -9.34 -25.73
C LEU A 247 16.38 -9.93 -26.05
N ALA A 248 17.35 -9.77 -25.15
CA ALA A 248 18.67 -10.38 -25.29
C ALA A 248 18.62 -11.92 -25.21
N ALA A 249 17.65 -12.47 -24.48
CA ALA A 249 17.32 -13.89 -24.44
C ALA A 249 16.49 -14.38 -25.64
N GLY A 250 16.13 -13.50 -26.58
CA GLY A 250 15.40 -13.83 -27.81
C GLY A 250 13.86 -13.75 -27.71
N ALA A 251 13.32 -13.24 -26.61
CA ALA A 251 11.88 -12.98 -26.47
C ALA A 251 11.43 -11.75 -27.28
N LYS A 252 10.13 -11.48 -27.27
CA LYS A 252 9.51 -10.32 -27.92
C LYS A 252 8.92 -9.36 -26.90
N SER A 253 9.13 -8.07 -27.12
CA SER A 253 8.40 -6.99 -26.44
C SER A 253 7.20 -6.53 -27.25
N TYR A 254 6.25 -5.89 -26.58
CA TYR A 254 5.11 -5.23 -27.22
C TYR A 254 4.69 -3.99 -26.41
N LYS A 255 4.06 -3.02 -27.08
CA LYS A 255 3.48 -1.85 -26.41
C LYS A 255 2.14 -2.22 -25.77
N LEU A 256 1.98 -1.90 -24.49
CA LEU A 256 0.76 -2.15 -23.76
C LEU A 256 -0.34 -1.19 -24.24
N PRO A 257 -1.60 -1.65 -24.36
CA PRO A 257 -2.72 -0.74 -24.58
C PRO A 257 -2.82 0.30 -23.47
N MET A 258 -2.65 -0.13 -22.22
CA MET A 258 -2.58 0.73 -21.05
C MET A 258 -1.35 0.30 -20.26
N GLY A 259 -0.33 1.16 -20.20
CA GLY A 259 0.88 0.83 -19.44
C GLY A 259 0.59 0.75 -17.95
N ASN A 260 1.24 -0.16 -17.24
CA ASN A 260 1.08 -0.28 -15.80
C ASN A 260 1.87 0.85 -15.10
N ARG A 261 1.13 1.81 -14.56
CA ARG A 261 1.66 3.05 -13.96
C ARG A 261 0.94 3.34 -12.65
N GLY A 262 1.56 2.99 -11.54
CA GLY A 262 0.92 3.10 -10.22
C GLY A 262 1.80 2.66 -9.07
N GLN A 263 1.27 2.78 -7.86
CA GLN A 263 1.89 2.31 -6.60
C GLN A 263 1.10 1.15 -5.98
N ASN A 264 0.10 0.63 -6.70
CA ASN A 264 -0.87 -0.35 -6.25
C ASN A 264 -0.98 -1.55 -7.22
N GLN A 265 0.07 -1.86 -7.99
CA GLN A 265 0.01 -2.93 -8.99
C GLN A 265 0.30 -4.28 -8.33
N PRO A 266 -0.66 -5.22 -8.30
CA PRO A 266 -0.49 -6.53 -7.69
C PRO A 266 0.27 -7.47 -8.63
N VAL A 267 1.31 -8.11 -8.11
CA VAL A 267 2.06 -9.15 -8.82
C VAL A 267 2.05 -10.46 -8.04
N LEU A 268 1.95 -11.57 -8.74
CA LEU A 268 2.01 -12.92 -8.18
C LEU A 268 3.35 -13.56 -8.52
N ASN A 269 4.06 -14.05 -7.52
CA ASN A 269 5.25 -14.87 -7.70
C ASN A 269 4.84 -16.31 -8.06
N LEU A 270 5.20 -16.75 -9.26
CA LEU A 270 4.81 -18.06 -9.78
C LEU A 270 5.51 -19.23 -9.09
N LEU A 271 6.62 -19.00 -8.38
CA LEU A 271 7.36 -20.06 -7.69
C LEU A 271 6.70 -20.49 -6.39
N ASN A 272 6.07 -19.56 -5.67
CA ASN A 272 5.57 -19.82 -4.31
C ASN A 272 4.12 -19.36 -4.09
N GLY A 273 3.49 -18.71 -5.07
CA GLY A 273 2.11 -18.24 -4.99
C GLY A 273 1.89 -16.98 -4.13
N GLN A 274 2.95 -16.28 -3.73
CA GLN A 274 2.82 -15.05 -2.96
C GLN A 274 2.51 -13.84 -3.84
N ALA A 275 1.63 -12.98 -3.33
CA ALA A 275 1.29 -11.72 -3.95
C ALA A 275 2.04 -10.56 -3.29
N PHE A 276 2.41 -9.56 -4.10
CA PHE A 276 3.04 -8.33 -3.64
C PHE A 276 2.37 -7.12 -4.29
N ILE A 277 2.28 -6.01 -3.57
CA ILE A 277 1.91 -4.72 -4.14
C ILE A 277 3.19 -3.99 -4.57
N THR A 278 3.18 -3.49 -5.80
CA THR A 278 4.40 -2.94 -6.43
C THR A 278 4.18 -1.56 -7.03
N ALA A 279 5.27 -0.80 -7.09
CA ALA A 279 5.35 0.41 -7.88
C ALA A 279 5.77 0.05 -9.31
N GLN A 280 5.04 0.55 -10.30
CA GLN A 280 5.31 0.30 -11.72
C GLN A 280 5.21 1.58 -12.53
N ASN A 281 6.04 1.67 -13.57
CA ASN A 281 6.02 2.76 -14.54
C ASN A 281 6.58 2.28 -15.89
N HIS A 282 5.80 1.48 -16.64
CA HIS A 282 6.21 1.02 -17.97
C HIS A 282 5.05 1.00 -18.97
N GLY A 283 5.36 1.29 -20.23
CA GLY A 283 4.42 1.23 -21.36
C GLY A 283 4.60 0.01 -22.26
N TYR A 284 5.62 -0.82 -22.00
CA TYR A 284 5.97 -1.99 -22.78
C TYR A 284 5.98 -3.24 -21.90
N GLY A 285 5.59 -4.38 -22.44
CA GLY A 285 5.57 -5.68 -21.78
C GLY A 285 6.34 -6.74 -22.57
N ILE A 286 6.54 -7.91 -21.95
CA ILE A 286 7.19 -9.07 -22.56
C ILE A 286 6.16 -10.17 -22.84
N ASP A 287 6.20 -10.72 -24.05
CA ASP A 287 5.34 -11.82 -24.45
C ASP A 287 5.84 -13.14 -23.83
N ASN A 288 5.13 -13.63 -22.82
CA ASN A 288 5.42 -14.89 -22.14
C ASN A 288 5.50 -16.09 -23.10
N GLN A 289 4.74 -16.07 -24.21
CA GLN A 289 4.74 -17.18 -25.18
C GLN A 289 5.99 -17.16 -26.08
N SER A 290 6.70 -16.04 -26.11
CA SER A 290 7.92 -15.86 -26.90
C SER A 290 9.21 -16.24 -26.16
N LEU A 291 9.13 -16.57 -24.86
CA LEU A 291 10.28 -16.98 -24.07
C LEU A 291 10.87 -18.29 -24.62
N LEU A 292 12.18 -18.29 -24.84
CA LEU A 292 12.91 -19.47 -25.34
C LEU A 292 13.10 -20.52 -24.23
N PRO A 293 13.33 -21.80 -24.60
CA PRO A 293 13.68 -22.84 -23.62
C PRO A 293 14.85 -22.42 -22.73
N GLY A 294 14.73 -22.67 -21.42
CA GLY A 294 15.70 -22.23 -20.42
C GLY A 294 15.28 -20.97 -19.65
N TRP A 295 14.24 -20.27 -20.11
CA TRP A 295 13.64 -19.12 -19.43
C TRP A 295 12.21 -19.41 -19.01
N SER A 296 11.83 -18.83 -17.86
CA SER A 296 10.48 -18.95 -17.31
C SER A 296 10.00 -17.60 -16.78
N PRO A 297 8.68 -17.30 -16.84
CA PRO A 297 8.13 -16.17 -16.13
C PRO A 297 8.32 -16.37 -14.62
N LEU A 298 8.70 -15.30 -13.92
CA LEU A 298 8.89 -15.30 -12.47
C LEU A 298 7.69 -14.64 -11.76
N PHE A 299 7.22 -13.52 -12.30
CA PHE A 299 6.06 -12.79 -11.79
C PHE A 299 5.03 -12.56 -12.90
N LEU A 300 3.75 -12.54 -12.54
CA LEU A 300 2.66 -12.07 -13.40
C LEU A 300 1.87 -10.97 -12.71
N ASN A 301 1.33 -10.05 -13.49
CA ASN A 301 0.38 -9.07 -13.01
C ASN A 301 -0.96 -9.76 -12.73
N VAL A 302 -1.52 -9.57 -11.54
CA VAL A 302 -2.79 -10.23 -11.17
C VAL A 302 -3.99 -9.62 -11.90
N ASN A 303 -3.91 -8.34 -12.29
CA ASN A 303 -5.02 -7.65 -12.94
C ASN A 303 -5.17 -8.00 -14.43
N ASP A 304 -4.05 -8.10 -15.16
CA ASP A 304 -4.06 -8.22 -16.63
C ASP A 304 -3.25 -9.41 -17.19
N GLY A 305 -2.60 -10.20 -16.32
CA GLY A 305 -1.82 -11.38 -16.69
C GLY A 305 -0.53 -11.10 -17.45
N THR A 306 -0.09 -9.82 -17.54
CA THR A 306 1.15 -9.45 -18.22
C THR A 306 2.39 -9.94 -17.46
N ASN A 307 3.51 -10.09 -18.17
CA ASN A 307 4.78 -10.49 -17.58
C ASN A 307 5.32 -9.42 -16.63
N GLU A 308 5.66 -9.82 -15.40
CA GLU A 308 6.19 -8.92 -14.38
C GLU A 308 7.64 -9.27 -13.96
N GLY A 309 8.30 -10.14 -14.72
CA GLY A 309 9.64 -10.63 -14.45
C GLY A 309 9.87 -12.00 -15.08
N ILE A 310 11.13 -12.30 -15.37
CA ILE A 310 11.58 -13.59 -15.90
C ILE A 310 12.76 -14.09 -15.08
N MET A 311 13.03 -15.39 -15.18
CA MET A 311 14.23 -16.00 -14.64
C MET A 311 14.79 -17.02 -15.61
N HIS A 312 16.10 -17.22 -15.56
CA HIS A 312 16.73 -18.37 -16.18
C HIS A 312 16.60 -19.58 -15.25
N ASN A 313 16.38 -20.77 -15.82
CA ASN A 313 16.12 -21.98 -15.05
C ASN A 313 17.37 -22.48 -14.29
N ASP A 314 18.56 -22.36 -14.91
CA ASP A 314 19.83 -22.86 -14.33
C ASP A 314 20.87 -21.79 -13.96
N LYS A 315 20.82 -20.58 -14.55
CA LYS A 315 21.78 -19.48 -14.30
C LYS A 315 21.19 -18.50 -13.28
N PRO A 316 22.02 -17.78 -12.49
CA PRO A 316 21.56 -16.81 -11.49
C PRO A 316 21.08 -15.49 -12.14
N ILE A 317 20.11 -15.59 -13.04
CA ILE A 317 19.59 -14.48 -13.82
C ILE A 317 18.10 -14.37 -13.54
N PHE A 318 17.68 -13.21 -13.06
CA PHE A 318 16.27 -12.92 -12.84
C PHE A 318 16.00 -11.44 -13.00
N THR A 319 14.74 -11.09 -13.16
CA THR A 319 14.31 -9.70 -13.40
C THR A 319 12.98 -9.42 -12.72
N ALA A 320 12.70 -8.13 -12.55
CA ALA A 320 11.39 -7.63 -12.15
C ALA A 320 11.00 -6.51 -13.13
N GLN A 321 9.77 -6.53 -13.63
CA GLN A 321 9.24 -5.46 -14.47
C GLN A 321 8.80 -4.24 -13.64
N PHE A 322 8.44 -4.48 -12.38
CA PHE A 322 8.17 -3.46 -11.37
C PHE A 322 9.46 -2.91 -10.73
N HIS A 323 9.31 -1.95 -9.82
CA HIS A 323 10.39 -1.21 -9.18
C HIS A 323 10.53 -1.56 -7.67
N PRO A 324 11.28 -2.62 -7.31
CA PRO A 324 11.59 -2.99 -5.92
C PRO A 324 12.22 -1.89 -5.07
N GLU A 325 12.92 -0.95 -5.70
CA GLU A 325 13.47 0.22 -5.01
C GLU A 325 12.40 1.22 -4.58
N ALA A 326 11.19 1.13 -5.15
CA ALA A 326 10.06 1.99 -4.89
C ALA A 326 10.41 3.48 -4.89
N LYS A 327 10.45 4.11 -3.72
CA LYS A 327 10.60 5.55 -3.47
C LYS A 327 9.43 6.36 -4.03
N GLY A 328 8.39 6.46 -3.18
CA GLY A 328 7.07 6.99 -3.51
C GLY A 328 5.99 5.89 -3.41
N GLY A 329 6.34 4.63 -3.71
CA GLY A 329 5.45 3.46 -3.57
C GLY A 329 5.80 2.51 -2.42
N PRO A 330 5.13 1.34 -2.34
CA PRO A 330 5.29 0.36 -1.27
C PRO A 330 6.68 -0.29 -1.25
N THR A 331 7.17 -0.65 -0.07
CA THR A 331 8.51 -1.23 0.13
C THR A 331 8.51 -2.76 0.22
N ASP A 332 7.42 -3.39 -0.23
CA ASP A 332 7.09 -4.80 0.02
C ASP A 332 8.01 -5.78 -0.72
N THR A 333 8.64 -5.31 -1.81
CA THR A 333 9.55 -6.09 -2.64
C THR A 333 11.02 -5.65 -2.49
N GLU A 334 11.32 -4.77 -1.53
CA GLU A 334 12.72 -4.50 -1.18
C GLU A 334 13.33 -5.80 -0.64
N VAL A 335 14.25 -6.43 -1.38
CA VAL A 335 14.88 -7.71 -1.01
C VAL A 335 15.54 -7.56 0.37
N ARG A 336 14.83 -8.01 1.41
CA ARG A 336 15.36 -8.20 2.76
C ARG A 336 16.02 -9.57 2.78
N SER A 337 17.30 -9.61 3.16
CA SER A 337 18.03 -10.84 3.38
C SER A 337 17.37 -11.64 4.51
N GLY A 338 16.47 -12.54 4.14
CA GLY A 338 15.75 -13.44 5.03
C GLY A 338 15.08 -14.54 4.23
N LYS A 339 15.24 -15.79 4.66
CA LYS A 339 14.55 -16.94 4.08
C LYS A 339 13.04 -16.71 4.20
N LEU A 340 12.36 -16.57 3.07
CA LEU A 340 10.92 -16.74 3.03
C LEU A 340 10.61 -18.23 3.07
N GLU A 341 10.39 -18.76 4.28
CA GLU A 341 9.73 -20.04 4.44
C GLU A 341 8.21 -19.79 4.35
N VAL A 342 7.66 -19.96 3.15
CA VAL A 342 6.21 -20.00 2.96
C VAL A 342 5.73 -21.39 3.38
N ALA A 343 5.36 -21.52 4.65
CA ALA A 343 4.58 -22.67 5.07
C ALA A 343 3.15 -22.49 4.53
N LEU A 344 2.86 -23.07 3.37
CA LEU A 344 1.49 -23.22 2.84
C LEU A 344 0.69 -24.15 3.75
N PHE A 345 0.23 -23.63 4.88
CA PHE A 345 -0.84 -24.26 5.65
C PHE A 345 -2.17 -23.87 5.02
N PHE A 346 -2.57 -24.59 3.97
CA PHE A 346 -3.97 -24.60 3.54
C PHE A 346 -4.81 -25.29 4.61
N TYR A 347 -5.18 -24.55 5.66
CA TYR A 347 -6.18 -25.01 6.61
C TYR A 347 -7.57 -24.79 6.01
N LYS A 348 -7.94 -25.60 5.01
CA LYS A 348 -9.36 -25.79 4.67
C LYS A 348 -9.99 -26.65 5.78
N GLY A 349 -10.27 -26.02 6.91
CA GLY A 349 -11.26 -26.56 7.83
C GLY A 349 -12.58 -26.63 7.06
N TYR A 350 -13.12 -27.84 6.85
CA TYR A 350 -14.44 -28.01 6.25
C TYR A 350 -15.48 -27.51 7.26
N VAL A 351 -15.84 -26.23 7.17
CA VAL A 351 -16.95 -25.65 7.91
C VAL A 351 -18.22 -25.85 7.09
N SER A 352 -19.32 -26.26 7.71
CA SER A 352 -20.61 -26.41 7.01
C SER A 352 -21.69 -25.45 7.50
N LYS A 353 -21.58 -25.02 8.77
CA LYS A 353 -22.49 -24.07 9.42
C LYS A 353 -21.71 -23.09 10.29
N VAL A 354 -21.98 -21.81 10.09
CA VAL A 354 -21.33 -20.68 10.78
C VAL A 354 -22.32 -19.94 11.66
N LEU A 355 -21.96 -19.74 12.93
CA LEU A 355 -22.63 -18.82 13.84
C LEU A 355 -21.99 -17.42 13.74
N VAL A 356 -22.77 -16.41 13.37
CA VAL A 356 -22.37 -15.01 13.30
C VAL A 356 -22.94 -14.28 14.52
N LEU A 357 -22.07 -13.69 15.33
CA LEU A 357 -22.48 -12.85 16.46
C LEU A 357 -22.63 -11.40 16.01
N GLY A 358 -23.84 -10.86 16.12
CA GLY A 358 -24.13 -9.45 15.86
C GLY A 358 -23.68 -8.53 17.01
N SER A 359 -23.90 -7.23 16.83
CA SER A 359 -23.39 -6.18 17.73
C SER A 359 -24.08 -6.08 19.08
N GLY A 360 -25.28 -6.66 19.22
CA GLY A 360 -26.11 -6.43 20.40
C GLY A 360 -26.98 -5.18 20.24
N GLY A 361 -27.18 -4.46 21.34
CA GLY A 361 -27.88 -3.17 21.29
C GLY A 361 -26.95 -2.04 20.83
N LEU A 362 -27.52 -1.00 20.19
CA LEU A 362 -26.76 0.18 19.79
C LEU A 362 -26.27 0.96 21.02
N SER A 363 -24.97 1.22 21.10
CA SER A 363 -24.35 2.01 22.16
C SER A 363 -23.38 3.05 21.58
N ILE A 364 -23.09 4.12 22.33
CA ILE A 364 -22.15 5.14 21.88
C ILE A 364 -20.75 4.50 21.75
N GLY A 365 -20.17 4.56 20.56
CA GLY A 365 -18.91 3.87 20.23
C GLY A 365 -19.08 2.46 19.65
N GLN A 366 -20.33 1.98 19.52
CA GLN A 366 -20.67 0.78 18.77
C GLN A 366 -21.92 1.04 17.92
N ALA A 367 -21.71 1.59 16.74
CA ALA A 367 -22.77 2.03 15.83
C ALA A 367 -23.23 0.91 14.88
N GLY A 368 -24.10 1.26 13.92
CA GLY A 368 -24.62 0.34 12.90
C GLY A 368 -23.58 -0.17 11.88
N GLU A 369 -22.30 0.15 12.02
CA GLU A 369 -21.21 -0.38 11.19
C GLU A 369 -21.15 -1.92 11.25
N PHE A 370 -21.41 -2.48 12.43
CA PHE A 370 -21.41 -3.92 12.66
C PHE A 370 -22.64 -4.61 12.08
N ASP A 371 -23.77 -3.90 11.98
CA ASP A 371 -24.97 -4.42 11.31
C ASP A 371 -24.67 -4.65 9.82
N TYR A 372 -23.97 -3.72 9.17
CA TYR A 372 -23.55 -3.89 7.78
C TYR A 372 -22.47 -4.96 7.64
N SER A 373 -21.43 -4.92 8.49
CA SER A 373 -20.29 -5.84 8.42
C SER A 373 -20.72 -7.30 8.56
N GLY A 374 -21.60 -7.57 9.54
CA GLY A 374 -22.14 -8.91 9.72
C GLY A 374 -23.05 -9.37 8.57
N SER A 375 -23.79 -8.47 7.90
CA SER A 375 -24.55 -8.81 6.68
C SER A 375 -23.64 -9.18 5.50
N GLN A 376 -22.50 -8.50 5.34
CA GLN A 376 -21.51 -8.87 4.31
C GLN A 376 -20.84 -10.20 4.61
N ALA A 377 -20.59 -10.51 5.89
CA ALA A 377 -20.12 -11.82 6.29
C ALA A 377 -21.14 -12.92 5.93
N VAL A 378 -22.43 -12.71 6.18
CA VAL A 378 -23.48 -13.66 5.77
C VAL A 378 -23.49 -13.86 4.25
N LYS A 379 -23.36 -12.77 3.48
CA LYS A 379 -23.29 -12.83 2.02
C LYS A 379 -22.13 -13.72 1.53
N ALA A 380 -20.90 -13.47 2.01
CA ALA A 380 -19.73 -14.27 1.64
C ALA A 380 -19.89 -15.75 2.00
N MET A 381 -20.39 -16.03 3.21
CA MET A 381 -20.64 -17.42 3.62
C MET A 381 -21.65 -18.12 2.71
N LYS A 382 -22.68 -17.40 2.24
CA LYS A 382 -23.67 -17.95 1.29
C LYS A 382 -23.09 -18.19 -0.10
N GLU A 383 -22.24 -17.30 -0.60
CA GLU A 383 -21.53 -17.48 -1.88
C GLU A 383 -20.66 -18.74 -1.86
N GLU A 384 -20.06 -19.05 -0.71
CA GLU A 384 -19.30 -20.28 -0.44
C GLU A 384 -20.17 -21.50 -0.05
N ASN A 385 -21.51 -21.41 -0.18
CA ASN A 385 -22.48 -22.46 0.13
C ASN A 385 -22.49 -22.93 1.60
N LEU A 386 -22.16 -22.05 2.54
CA LEU A 386 -22.19 -22.31 3.98
C LEU A 386 -23.53 -21.92 4.60
N LYS A 387 -24.03 -22.73 5.54
CA LYS A 387 -25.23 -22.40 6.32
C LYS A 387 -24.89 -21.32 7.35
N THR A 388 -25.78 -20.35 7.50
CA THR A 388 -25.55 -19.18 8.36
C THR A 388 -26.59 -19.08 9.47
N VAL A 389 -26.13 -18.96 10.71
CA VAL A 389 -26.94 -18.67 11.88
C VAL A 389 -26.53 -17.29 12.40
N LEU A 390 -27.46 -16.36 12.51
CA LEU A 390 -27.21 -15.03 13.06
C LEU A 390 -27.82 -14.91 14.46
N MET A 391 -27.07 -14.34 15.39
CA MET A 391 -27.58 -13.96 16.71
C MET A 391 -27.43 -12.45 16.91
N ASN A 392 -28.54 -11.73 16.96
CA ASN A 392 -28.57 -10.29 17.22
C ASN A 392 -29.89 -9.91 17.93
N PRO A 393 -29.86 -9.35 19.16
CA PRO A 393 -31.07 -8.95 19.88
C PRO A 393 -31.71 -7.67 19.32
N ASN A 394 -31.01 -6.89 18.50
CA ASN A 394 -31.53 -5.66 17.93
C ASN A 394 -32.50 -5.94 16.77
N ILE A 395 -33.79 -6.03 17.08
CA ILE A 395 -34.87 -6.23 16.09
C ILE A 395 -34.96 -5.13 15.03
N ALA A 396 -34.40 -3.95 15.28
CA ALA A 396 -34.40 -2.81 14.36
C ALA A 396 -33.14 -2.75 13.49
N SER A 397 -32.24 -3.73 13.62
CA SER A 397 -31.04 -3.83 12.81
C SER A 397 -31.38 -4.18 11.36
N VAL A 398 -30.72 -3.50 10.42
CA VAL A 398 -30.75 -3.89 8.99
C VAL A 398 -30.33 -5.35 8.85
N GLN A 399 -29.33 -5.80 9.63
CA GLN A 399 -28.80 -7.16 9.63
C GLN A 399 -29.87 -8.25 9.82
N THR A 400 -30.90 -7.96 10.61
CA THR A 400 -32.00 -8.90 10.91
C THR A 400 -33.23 -8.74 10.02
N ASN A 401 -33.23 -7.72 9.16
CA ASN A 401 -34.32 -7.39 8.24
C ASN A 401 -33.89 -7.42 6.76
N GLU A 402 -32.70 -7.97 6.47
CA GLU A 402 -32.22 -8.23 5.10
C GLU A 402 -33.10 -9.27 4.40
N VAL A 403 -33.24 -9.12 3.08
CA VAL A 403 -33.87 -10.12 2.20
C VAL A 403 -32.89 -10.51 1.10
N GLY A 404 -32.87 -11.79 0.71
CA GLY A 404 -32.00 -12.29 -0.35
C GLY A 404 -30.66 -12.81 0.15
N THR A 405 -29.56 -12.42 -0.52
CA THR A 405 -28.23 -13.00 -0.29
C THR A 405 -27.60 -12.62 1.05
N LYS A 406 -28.06 -11.54 1.69
CA LYS A 406 -27.56 -11.06 2.98
C LYS A 406 -28.35 -11.57 4.19
N GLN A 407 -29.46 -12.27 3.97
CA GLN A 407 -30.28 -12.81 5.04
C GLN A 407 -29.68 -14.14 5.54
N ALA A 408 -29.46 -14.27 6.85
CA ALA A 408 -29.03 -15.55 7.43
C ALA A 408 -30.12 -16.63 7.32
N ASP A 409 -29.74 -17.90 7.27
CA ASP A 409 -30.71 -19.00 7.17
C ASP A 409 -31.52 -19.19 8.45
N SER A 410 -30.97 -18.81 9.60
CA SER A 410 -31.66 -18.78 10.89
C SER A 410 -31.23 -17.56 11.69
N VAL A 411 -32.20 -16.87 12.31
CA VAL A 411 -31.98 -15.63 13.07
C VAL A 411 -32.51 -15.81 14.49
N TYR A 412 -31.67 -15.53 15.48
CA TYR A 412 -31.99 -15.60 16.90
C TYR A 412 -31.92 -14.21 17.54
N PHE A 413 -33.08 -13.72 17.99
CA PHE A 413 -33.21 -12.45 18.72
C PHE A 413 -32.92 -12.65 20.22
N LEU A 414 -31.68 -13.01 20.54
CA LEU A 414 -31.23 -13.29 21.91
C LEU A 414 -30.01 -12.42 22.28
N PRO A 415 -29.82 -12.10 23.58
CA PRO A 415 -28.68 -11.31 24.04
C PRO A 415 -27.34 -12.00 23.77
N VAL A 416 -26.38 -11.30 23.15
CA VAL A 416 -25.02 -11.80 22.87
C VAL A 416 -24.21 -11.91 24.17
N THR A 417 -24.41 -13.03 24.87
CA THR A 417 -23.81 -13.36 26.16
C THR A 417 -23.39 -14.83 26.15
N PRO A 418 -22.36 -15.23 26.92
CA PRO A 418 -21.87 -16.60 26.92
C PRO A 418 -22.97 -17.64 27.18
N GLU A 419 -23.93 -17.35 28.05
CA GLU A 419 -25.04 -18.23 28.40
C GLU A 419 -25.92 -18.52 27.18
N PHE A 420 -26.43 -17.48 26.52
CA PHE A 420 -27.32 -17.65 25.37
C PHE A 420 -26.60 -18.17 24.14
N VAL A 421 -25.36 -17.71 23.88
CA VAL A 421 -24.56 -18.23 22.75
C VAL A 421 -24.30 -19.73 22.93
N THR A 422 -24.06 -20.19 24.16
CA THR A 422 -23.90 -21.63 24.46
C THR A 422 -25.16 -22.43 24.14
N GLU A 423 -26.35 -21.92 24.43
CA GLU A 423 -27.61 -22.58 24.07
C GLU A 423 -27.80 -22.68 22.56
N ILE A 424 -27.44 -21.63 21.81
CA ILE A 424 -27.45 -21.66 20.35
C ILE A 424 -26.44 -22.67 19.79
N ILE A 425 -25.23 -22.73 20.33
CA ILE A 425 -24.22 -23.73 19.94
C ILE A 425 -24.76 -25.16 20.17
N LYS A 426 -25.45 -25.42 21.29
CA LYS A 426 -26.05 -26.73 21.57
C LYS A 426 -27.14 -27.10 20.57
N ALA A 427 -28.00 -26.15 20.21
CA ALA A 427 -29.15 -26.34 19.34
C ALA A 427 -28.75 -26.46 17.87
N GLU A 428 -27.92 -25.54 17.39
CA GLU A 428 -27.56 -25.42 15.97
C GLU A 428 -26.37 -26.27 15.56
N ARG A 429 -25.47 -26.61 16.50
CA ARG A 429 -24.22 -27.33 16.24
C ARG A 429 -23.42 -26.72 15.09
N PRO A 430 -23.03 -25.43 15.18
CA PRO A 430 -22.17 -24.81 14.16
C PRO A 430 -20.75 -25.39 14.27
N ASP A 431 -20.07 -25.52 13.14
CA ASP A 431 -18.65 -25.92 13.09
C ASP A 431 -17.72 -24.71 13.14
N GLY A 432 -18.26 -23.52 12.79
CA GLY A 432 -17.53 -22.25 12.78
C GLY A 432 -18.27 -21.13 13.52
N ILE A 433 -17.52 -20.18 14.07
CA ILE A 433 -18.05 -18.96 14.69
C ILE A 433 -17.29 -17.71 14.23
N LEU A 434 -18.04 -16.65 13.92
CA LEU A 434 -17.53 -15.31 13.63
C LEU A 434 -17.86 -14.37 14.78
N LEU A 435 -16.81 -13.79 15.38
CA LEU A 435 -16.89 -12.94 16.57
C LEU A 435 -16.30 -11.54 16.37
N SER A 436 -15.67 -11.26 15.22
CA SER A 436 -15.04 -9.98 14.89
C SER A 436 -15.97 -8.97 14.22
N MET A 437 -17.18 -9.39 13.82
CA MET A 437 -18.13 -8.55 13.05
C MET A 437 -19.23 -7.91 13.91
N GLY A 438 -19.21 -8.14 15.23
CA GLY A 438 -20.22 -7.67 16.19
C GLY A 438 -19.66 -6.73 17.27
N GLY A 439 -18.58 -6.01 16.97
CA GLY A 439 -17.91 -5.10 17.91
C GLY A 439 -17.44 -5.77 19.20
N GLN A 440 -17.18 -4.95 20.23
CA GLN A 440 -16.66 -5.42 21.53
C GLN A 440 -17.61 -6.44 22.21
N THR A 441 -18.92 -6.34 22.00
CA THR A 441 -19.91 -7.24 22.63
C THR A 441 -19.69 -8.67 22.16
N ALA A 442 -19.64 -8.89 20.85
CA ALA A 442 -19.38 -10.20 20.25
C ALA A 442 -17.96 -10.69 20.59
N LEU A 443 -16.97 -9.80 20.53
CA LEU A 443 -15.57 -10.14 20.79
C LEU A 443 -15.36 -10.62 22.24
N ASN A 444 -15.84 -9.87 23.23
CA ASN A 444 -15.73 -10.25 24.64
C ASN A 444 -16.48 -11.56 24.93
N CYS A 445 -17.67 -11.74 24.34
CA CYS A 445 -18.41 -12.99 24.46
C CYS A 445 -17.63 -14.17 23.89
N GLY A 446 -17.03 -14.01 22.71
CA GLY A 446 -16.19 -15.03 22.08
C GLY A 446 -14.96 -15.42 22.90
N VAL A 447 -14.26 -14.42 23.48
CA VAL A 447 -13.12 -14.65 24.37
C VAL A 447 -13.53 -15.42 25.62
N GLU A 448 -14.68 -15.13 26.22
CA GLU A 448 -15.18 -15.85 27.39
C GLU A 448 -15.58 -17.30 27.07
N LEU A 449 -16.23 -17.52 25.91
CA LEU A 449 -16.56 -18.87 25.42
C LEU A 449 -15.30 -19.72 25.18
N PHE A 450 -14.22 -19.08 24.72
CA PHE A 450 -12.92 -19.73 24.56
C PHE A 450 -12.29 -20.07 25.92
N LYS A 451 -12.19 -19.10 26.83
CA LYS A 451 -11.60 -19.28 28.17
C LYS A 451 -12.33 -20.34 29.00
N SER A 452 -13.65 -20.43 28.88
CA SER A 452 -14.48 -21.44 29.54
C SER A 452 -14.43 -22.82 28.89
N GLY A 453 -13.71 -22.98 27.76
CA GLY A 453 -13.54 -24.23 27.04
C GLY A 453 -14.79 -24.70 26.30
N ILE A 454 -15.79 -23.82 26.12
CA ILE A 454 -17.06 -24.16 25.47
C ILE A 454 -16.85 -24.41 23.97
N LEU A 455 -16.09 -23.55 23.29
CA LEU A 455 -15.80 -23.72 21.87
C LEU A 455 -15.15 -25.09 21.59
N GLN A 456 -14.15 -25.46 22.40
CA GLN A 456 -13.46 -26.74 22.26
C GLN A 456 -14.35 -27.94 22.62
N ARG A 457 -15.20 -27.81 23.65
CA ARG A 457 -16.15 -28.88 24.05
C ARG A 457 -17.13 -29.22 22.93
N TYR A 458 -17.55 -28.23 22.15
CA TYR A 458 -18.52 -28.41 21.07
C TYR A 458 -17.89 -28.50 19.67
N GLY A 459 -16.56 -28.40 19.55
CA GLY A 459 -15.86 -28.48 18.28
C GLY A 459 -16.06 -27.26 17.36
N VAL A 460 -16.34 -26.09 17.94
CA VAL A 460 -16.60 -24.85 17.19
C VAL A 460 -15.29 -24.12 16.94
N GLN A 461 -14.94 -23.91 15.67
CA GLN A 461 -13.74 -23.21 15.24
C GLN A 461 -13.97 -21.71 15.12
N VAL A 462 -13.05 -20.89 15.62
CA VAL A 462 -13.09 -19.45 15.37
C VAL A 462 -12.57 -19.18 13.97
N LEU A 463 -13.36 -18.49 13.15
CA LEU A 463 -13.00 -18.16 11.77
C LEU A 463 -12.34 -16.78 11.70
N GLY A 464 -11.29 -16.65 10.90
CA GLY A 464 -10.50 -15.42 10.78
C GLY A 464 -9.40 -15.33 11.83
N THR A 465 -9.24 -14.17 12.46
CA THR A 465 -8.19 -13.91 13.44
C THR A 465 -8.28 -14.88 14.64
N PRO A 466 -7.20 -15.60 14.98
CA PRO A 466 -7.17 -16.48 16.16
C PRO A 466 -7.48 -15.73 17.46
N ILE A 467 -8.15 -16.39 18.41
CA ILE A 467 -8.49 -15.79 19.71
C ILE A 467 -7.26 -15.32 20.46
N GLU A 468 -6.14 -16.03 20.35
CA GLU A 468 -4.88 -15.67 20.97
C GLU A 468 -4.37 -14.31 20.46
N SER A 469 -4.50 -14.05 19.15
CA SER A 469 -4.15 -12.77 18.55
C SER A 469 -5.10 -11.66 19.01
N ILE A 470 -6.40 -11.95 19.12
CA ILE A 470 -7.40 -11.00 19.64
C ILE A 470 -7.08 -10.62 21.10
N ILE A 471 -6.76 -11.60 21.95
CA ILE A 471 -6.35 -11.35 23.33
C ILE A 471 -5.07 -10.50 23.35
N ALA A 472 -4.12 -10.79 22.47
CA ALA A 472 -2.86 -10.06 22.38
C ALA A 472 -3.03 -8.58 21.96
N THR A 473 -4.06 -8.24 21.19
CA THR A 473 -4.35 -6.85 20.80
C THR A 473 -5.20 -6.09 21.82
N GLU A 474 -6.07 -6.81 22.55
CA GLU A 474 -6.98 -6.21 23.54
C GLU A 474 -6.30 -5.97 24.90
N ASP A 475 -5.40 -6.86 25.32
CA ASP A 475 -4.58 -6.68 26.52
C ASP A 475 -3.41 -5.74 26.23
N ARG A 476 -3.37 -4.61 26.93
CA ARG A 476 -2.40 -3.54 26.63
C ARG A 476 -0.95 -3.94 26.95
N GLN A 477 -0.75 -4.80 27.94
CA GLN A 477 0.59 -5.27 28.31
C GLN A 477 1.08 -6.32 27.31
N VAL A 478 0.22 -7.25 26.90
CA VAL A 478 0.56 -8.24 25.87
C VAL A 478 0.84 -7.55 24.54
N PHE A 479 0.02 -6.56 24.15
CA PHE A 479 0.22 -5.77 22.94
C PHE A 479 1.58 -5.06 22.94
N ALA A 480 1.90 -4.36 24.03
CA ALA A 480 3.19 -3.69 24.17
C ALA A 480 4.38 -4.66 24.12
N ASN A 481 4.23 -5.87 24.64
CA ASN A 481 5.27 -6.90 24.58
C ASN A 481 5.45 -7.42 23.14
N LYS A 482 4.35 -7.66 22.42
CA LYS A 482 4.38 -8.11 21.01
C LYS A 482 5.06 -7.11 20.09
N LEU A 483 4.81 -5.81 20.28
CA LEU A 483 5.49 -4.76 19.50
C LEU A 483 7.00 -4.68 19.82
N LYS A 484 7.39 -4.91 21.07
CA LYS A 484 8.81 -4.95 21.45
C LYS A 484 9.57 -6.13 20.85
N GLU A 485 8.90 -7.28 20.62
CA GLU A 485 9.52 -8.46 19.97
C GLU A 485 10.05 -8.13 18.57
N ILE A 486 9.48 -7.12 17.90
CA ILE A 486 9.85 -6.67 16.55
C ILE A 486 10.48 -5.26 16.53
N GLU A 487 10.92 -4.77 17.69
CA GLU A 487 11.56 -3.45 17.85
C GLU A 487 10.70 -2.26 17.41
N GLU A 488 9.37 -2.40 17.44
CA GLU A 488 8.45 -1.31 17.13
C GLU A 488 8.37 -0.28 18.25
N LYS A 489 8.13 0.97 17.86
CA LYS A 489 8.14 2.10 18.79
C LYS A 489 6.76 2.30 19.41
N ILE A 490 6.72 2.30 20.74
CA ILE A 490 5.54 2.66 21.53
C ILE A 490 5.86 3.82 22.46
N ALA A 491 4.85 4.62 22.79
CA ALA A 491 4.98 5.62 23.84
C ALA A 491 5.28 4.93 25.18
N PRO A 492 6.13 5.54 26.04
CA PRO A 492 6.33 5.07 27.40
C PRO A 492 5.00 4.89 28.12
N SER A 493 4.70 3.66 28.52
CA SER A 493 3.42 3.30 29.11
C SER A 493 3.57 2.16 30.12
N ILE A 494 2.66 2.13 31.10
CA ILE A 494 2.59 1.10 32.14
C ILE A 494 1.12 0.71 32.32
N ALA A 495 0.83 -0.59 32.17
CA ALA A 495 -0.46 -1.16 32.52
C ALA A 495 -0.57 -1.31 34.04
N VAL A 496 -1.72 -0.93 34.60
CA VAL A 496 -1.98 -0.92 36.05
C VAL A 496 -3.40 -1.38 36.36
N GLU A 497 -3.61 -1.91 37.57
CA GLU A 497 -4.90 -2.46 38.02
C GLU A 497 -5.48 -1.69 39.22
N SER A 498 -4.74 -0.68 39.73
CA SER A 498 -5.19 0.16 40.85
C SER A 498 -4.89 1.64 40.63
N VAL A 499 -5.60 2.49 41.38
CA VAL A 499 -5.42 3.95 41.33
C VAL A 499 -4.05 4.35 41.90
N GLU A 500 -3.59 3.66 42.94
CA GLU A 500 -2.29 3.88 43.56
C GLU A 500 -1.14 3.58 42.58
N GLU A 501 -1.25 2.47 41.85
CA GLU A 501 -0.31 2.12 40.79
C GLU A 501 -0.34 3.14 39.66
N ALA A 502 -1.53 3.61 39.24
CA ALA A 502 -1.66 4.63 38.21
C ALA A 502 -0.89 5.92 38.60
N LEU A 503 -1.07 6.39 39.84
CA LEU A 503 -0.38 7.57 40.37
C LEU A 503 1.15 7.36 40.46
N SER A 504 1.60 6.16 40.83
CA SER A 504 3.02 5.79 40.87
C SER A 504 3.63 5.74 39.47
N SER A 505 2.93 5.14 38.51
CA SER A 505 3.33 5.05 37.10
C SER A 505 3.44 6.41 36.44
N ALA A 506 2.48 7.31 36.68
CA ALA A 506 2.54 8.67 36.15
C ALA A 506 3.71 9.50 36.71
N LYS A 507 4.16 9.23 37.95
CA LYS A 507 5.39 9.86 38.49
C LYS A 507 6.65 9.39 37.77
N LYS A 508 6.67 8.15 37.28
CA LYS A 508 7.80 7.59 36.51
C LYS A 508 7.81 8.12 35.06
N ILE A 509 6.64 8.21 34.44
CA ILE A 509 6.48 8.66 33.05
C ILE A 509 6.61 10.18 32.94
N GLY A 510 6.04 10.93 33.88
CA GLY A 510 5.93 12.38 33.84
C GLY A 510 4.60 12.84 33.25
N TYR A 511 4.02 13.90 33.82
CA TYR A 511 2.79 14.51 33.33
C TYR A 511 3.06 15.47 32.14
N PRO A 512 2.10 15.67 31.22
CA PRO A 512 0.76 15.06 31.19
C PRO A 512 0.78 13.60 30.71
N VAL A 513 -0.16 12.79 31.23
CA VAL A 513 -0.34 11.37 30.84
C VAL A 513 -1.73 11.14 30.24
N MET A 514 -1.85 10.14 29.38
CA MET A 514 -3.12 9.63 28.84
C MET A 514 -3.50 8.35 29.61
N VAL A 515 -4.76 8.26 30.04
CA VAL A 515 -5.35 7.01 30.55
C VAL A 515 -6.18 6.37 29.45
N ARG A 516 -5.99 5.06 29.22
CA ARG A 516 -6.83 4.27 28.30
C ARG A 516 -7.29 2.96 28.95
N SER A 517 -8.56 2.61 28.78
CA SER A 517 -9.12 1.35 29.28
C SER A 517 -8.71 0.14 28.40
N ALA A 518 -8.52 -1.03 29.00
CA ALA A 518 -8.42 -2.31 28.28
C ALA A 518 -9.83 -2.87 27.96
N TYR A 519 -9.93 -3.70 26.91
CA TYR A 519 -11.19 -4.34 26.47
C TYR A 519 -12.36 -3.38 26.20
N ALA A 520 -12.05 -2.20 25.67
CA ALA A 520 -13.01 -1.14 25.42
C ALA A 520 -12.71 -0.37 24.12
N LEU A 521 -13.77 0.04 23.42
CA LEU A 521 -13.73 0.87 22.21
C LEU A 521 -14.25 2.29 22.50
N GLY A 522 -14.02 3.21 21.57
CA GLY A 522 -14.60 4.57 21.62
C GLY A 522 -14.07 5.45 22.76
N GLY A 523 -12.95 5.07 23.39
CA GLY A 523 -12.32 5.84 24.46
C GLY A 523 -13.11 5.81 25.77
N LEU A 524 -13.91 4.77 26.00
CA LEU A 524 -14.67 4.61 27.23
C LEU A 524 -13.73 4.60 28.45
N GLY A 525 -13.92 5.54 29.37
CA GLY A 525 -13.07 5.69 30.56
C GLY A 525 -11.70 6.31 30.30
N SER A 526 -11.37 6.66 29.05
CA SER A 526 -10.09 7.24 28.67
C SER A 526 -10.05 8.75 28.89
N GLY A 527 -8.87 9.32 29.10
CA GLY A 527 -8.73 10.77 29.21
C GLY A 527 -7.32 11.29 29.46
N LEU A 528 -7.06 12.51 28.97
CA LEU A 528 -5.85 13.25 29.24
C LEU A 528 -5.84 13.75 30.70
N CYS A 529 -4.75 13.47 31.40
CA CYS A 529 -4.54 13.82 32.78
C CYS A 529 -3.31 14.74 32.89
N ALA A 530 -3.58 16.03 33.10
CA ALA A 530 -2.53 17.05 33.24
C ALA A 530 -1.79 16.98 34.59
N ASP A 531 -2.43 16.40 35.61
CA ASP A 531 -1.91 16.31 36.97
C ASP A 531 -2.45 15.07 37.70
N ALA A 532 -1.91 14.84 38.91
CA ALA A 532 -2.26 13.70 39.76
C ALA A 532 -3.73 13.68 40.19
N LYS A 533 -4.34 14.84 40.42
CA LYS A 533 -5.75 14.92 40.82
C LYS A 533 -6.65 14.45 39.67
N ARG A 534 -6.39 14.93 38.46
CA ARG A 534 -7.12 14.51 37.27
C ARG A 534 -6.92 13.03 36.96
N LEU A 535 -5.71 12.51 37.18
CA LEU A 535 -5.42 11.09 37.03
C LEU A 535 -6.23 10.24 38.01
N GLU A 536 -6.27 10.61 39.28
CA GLU A 536 -7.03 9.88 40.30
C GLU A 536 -8.52 9.81 39.95
N GLU A 537 -9.12 10.92 39.53
CA GLU A 537 -10.52 10.99 39.10
C GLU A 537 -10.80 10.11 37.87
N THR A 538 -9.91 10.13 36.88
CA THR A 538 -10.05 9.36 35.64
C THR A 538 -9.87 7.87 35.89
N ALA A 539 -8.82 7.48 36.63
CA ALA A 539 -8.52 6.09 36.96
C ALA A 539 -9.64 5.43 37.77
N LYS A 540 -10.21 6.13 38.77
CA LYS A 540 -11.37 5.62 39.53
C LYS A 540 -12.57 5.31 38.66
N LYS A 541 -12.85 6.17 37.67
CA LYS A 541 -13.96 5.95 36.73
C LYS A 541 -13.67 4.78 35.78
N ALA A 542 -12.47 4.73 35.22
CA ALA A 542 -12.08 3.69 34.28
C ALA A 542 -12.07 2.29 34.94
N LEU A 543 -11.45 2.17 36.12
CA LEU A 543 -11.35 0.89 36.84
C LEU A 543 -12.69 0.38 37.40
N ALA A 544 -13.75 1.21 37.40
CA ALA A 544 -15.11 0.75 37.68
C ALA A 544 -15.74 -0.01 36.49
N MET A 545 -15.17 0.13 35.29
CA MET A 545 -15.69 -0.46 34.05
C MET A 545 -14.76 -1.53 33.46
N THR A 546 -13.46 -1.49 33.78
CA THR A 546 -12.45 -2.45 33.32
C THR A 546 -11.52 -2.82 34.46
N SER A 547 -10.91 -4.01 34.41
CA SER A 547 -9.94 -4.44 35.41
C SER A 547 -8.54 -3.85 35.20
N GLN A 548 -8.25 -3.27 34.04
CA GLN A 548 -6.93 -2.77 33.67
C GLN A 548 -7.01 -1.46 32.91
N ILE A 549 -6.11 -0.52 33.24
CA ILE A 549 -5.90 0.71 32.49
C ILE A 549 -4.43 0.87 32.09
N LEU A 550 -4.18 1.57 30.98
CA LEU A 550 -2.86 1.97 30.52
C LEU A 550 -2.62 3.43 30.88
N VAL A 551 -1.55 3.71 31.63
CA VAL A 551 -1.04 5.07 31.85
C VAL A 551 0.11 5.29 30.88
N GLU A 552 -0.05 6.22 29.94
CA GLU A 552 0.87 6.45 28.82
C GLU A 552 1.31 7.92 28.75
N GLN A 553 2.52 8.18 28.26
CA GLN A 553 2.98 9.53 27.95
C GLN A 553 2.05 10.23 26.95
N SER A 554 1.66 11.47 27.23
CA SER A 554 0.85 12.24 26.27
C SER A 554 1.65 12.57 25.00
N LEU A 555 1.06 12.26 23.85
CA LEU A 555 1.53 12.67 22.52
C LEU A 555 0.65 13.79 21.93
N LEU A 556 0.06 14.64 22.80
CA LEU A 556 -0.84 15.71 22.38
C LEU A 556 -0.17 16.59 21.32
N GLY A 557 -0.89 16.84 20.22
CA GLY A 557 -0.39 17.66 19.10
C GLY A 557 0.33 16.88 18.00
N TRP A 558 0.55 15.57 18.17
CA TRP A 558 1.05 14.72 17.09
C TRP A 558 -0.04 14.48 16.04
N LYS A 559 0.39 14.20 14.81
CA LYS A 559 -0.51 13.69 13.77
C LYS A 559 -1.02 12.31 14.16
N GLU A 560 -2.30 12.07 13.90
CA GLU A 560 -2.93 10.77 14.08
C GLU A 560 -3.25 10.21 12.70
N VAL A 561 -2.64 9.07 12.38
CA VAL A 561 -2.75 8.39 11.09
C VAL A 561 -3.18 6.95 11.35
N GLU A 562 -4.18 6.51 10.61
CA GLU A 562 -4.80 5.20 10.74
C GLU A 562 -4.70 4.44 9.42
N TYR A 563 -4.62 3.12 9.51
CA TYR A 563 -4.51 2.23 8.37
C TYR A 563 -5.46 1.05 8.52
N GLU A 564 -6.19 0.75 7.46
CA GLU A 564 -6.97 -0.47 7.33
C GLU A 564 -6.13 -1.53 6.61
N VAL A 565 -5.88 -2.65 7.28
CA VAL A 565 -4.98 -3.70 6.82
C VAL A 565 -5.76 -5.01 6.67
N VAL A 566 -5.60 -5.65 5.51
CA VAL A 566 -6.13 -6.99 5.24
C VAL A 566 -4.96 -7.94 5.09
N ARG A 567 -5.02 -9.06 5.80
CA ARG A 567 -4.05 -10.15 5.68
C ARG A 567 -4.77 -11.48 5.52
N ASP A 568 -4.42 -12.22 4.48
CA ASP A 568 -5.00 -13.54 4.22
C ASP A 568 -4.21 -14.67 4.90
N VAL A 569 -4.66 -15.91 4.68
CA VAL A 569 -4.02 -17.12 5.21
C VAL A 569 -2.74 -17.50 4.45
N ALA A 570 -2.51 -16.95 3.26
CA ALA A 570 -1.32 -17.14 2.44
C ALA A 570 -0.21 -16.12 2.75
N ASP A 571 -0.39 -15.30 3.80
CA ASP A 571 0.52 -14.23 4.23
C ASP A 571 0.59 -13.05 3.24
N ASN A 572 -0.37 -12.93 2.33
CA ASN A 572 -0.53 -11.72 1.54
C ASN A 572 -1.13 -10.64 2.46
N CYS A 573 -0.47 -9.49 2.54
CA CYS A 573 -0.85 -8.41 3.45
C CYS A 573 -0.88 -7.08 2.70
N VAL A 574 -2.02 -6.39 2.73
CA VAL A 574 -2.23 -5.13 2.01
C VAL A 574 -2.86 -4.08 2.90
N THR A 575 -2.46 -2.83 2.70
CA THR A 575 -3.15 -1.67 3.26
C THR A 575 -4.18 -1.17 2.25
N VAL A 576 -5.45 -1.25 2.62
CA VAL A 576 -6.57 -0.92 1.71
C VAL A 576 -6.98 0.55 1.85
N CYS A 577 -6.83 1.12 3.04
CA CYS A 577 -7.15 2.51 3.32
C CYS A 577 -6.14 3.11 4.30
N ASN A 578 -5.88 4.40 4.14
CA ASN A 578 -5.21 5.22 5.15
C ASN A 578 -6.03 6.47 5.40
N MET A 579 -6.02 6.96 6.64
CA MET A 579 -6.74 8.15 7.07
C MET A 579 -5.80 9.02 7.91
N GLU A 580 -5.83 10.33 7.69
CA GLU A 580 -5.17 11.32 8.55
C GLU A 580 -6.26 12.14 9.23
N ASN A 581 -6.21 12.22 10.56
CA ASN A 581 -7.14 13.05 11.31
C ASN A 581 -6.78 14.53 11.15
N PHE A 582 -7.80 15.35 10.94
CA PHE A 582 -7.62 16.80 10.84
C PHE A 582 -7.25 17.41 12.20
N ASP A 583 -7.93 16.96 13.25
CA ASP A 583 -7.57 17.32 14.62
C ASP A 583 -6.42 16.41 15.11
N PRO A 584 -5.42 16.96 15.81
CA PRO A 584 -4.29 16.18 16.29
C PRO A 584 -4.69 15.22 17.42
N LEU A 585 -3.78 14.28 17.71
CA LEU A 585 -3.93 13.30 18.77
C LEU A 585 -4.32 13.97 20.10
N GLY A 586 -5.41 13.50 20.71
CA GLY A 586 -6.01 14.07 21.92
C GLY A 586 -7.53 14.27 21.82
N ILE A 587 -8.06 14.33 20.60
CA ILE A 587 -9.49 14.29 20.30
C ILE A 587 -9.81 12.93 19.70
N HIS A 588 -10.70 12.17 20.34
CA HIS A 588 -11.03 10.82 19.88
C HIS A 588 -11.58 10.82 18.45
N THR A 589 -11.03 9.95 17.58
CA THR A 589 -11.42 9.70 16.19
C THR A 589 -12.94 9.68 15.95
N GLY A 590 -13.67 8.79 16.63
CA GLY A 590 -15.13 8.72 16.55
C GLY A 590 -15.89 10.02 16.93
N LYS A 591 -15.30 10.94 17.70
CA LYS A 591 -15.91 12.26 17.96
C LYS A 591 -15.68 13.24 16.81
N GLN A 592 -14.54 13.16 16.12
CA GLN A 592 -14.26 13.96 14.92
C GLN A 592 -15.23 13.61 13.78
N GLN A 593 -15.57 12.32 13.67
CA GLN A 593 -16.51 11.80 12.67
C GLN A 593 -17.99 12.20 12.92
N SER A 594 -18.34 12.63 14.13
CA SER A 594 -19.74 12.93 14.49
C SER A 594 -20.25 14.30 13.98
N GLY A 595 -19.36 15.17 13.50
CA GLY A 595 -19.70 16.54 13.05
C GLY A 595 -19.99 16.71 11.56
N ARG A 596 -19.70 15.72 10.72
CA ARG A 596 -20.03 15.70 9.28
C ARG A 596 -20.48 14.30 8.93
N TRP A 597 -21.71 14.17 8.44
CA TRP A 597 -22.28 12.95 7.89
C TRP A 597 -21.30 12.29 6.91
N GLN A 598 -20.59 11.24 7.33
CA GLN A 598 -20.19 10.19 6.40
C GLN A 598 -21.33 9.16 6.33
N PRO A 599 -21.71 8.67 5.14
CA PRO A 599 -22.41 7.41 5.08
C PRO A 599 -21.51 6.35 5.71
N ALA A 600 -22.09 5.43 6.48
CA ALA A 600 -21.41 4.27 7.09
C ALA A 600 -20.73 3.31 6.08
N GLY A 601 -20.45 3.78 4.86
CA GLY A 601 -19.90 3.03 3.75
C GLY A 601 -18.38 2.89 3.77
N LEU A 602 -17.58 3.75 4.44
CA LEU A 602 -16.12 3.72 4.24
C LEU A 602 -15.42 2.55 4.96
N LEU A 603 -15.76 2.26 6.22
CA LEU A 603 -15.34 1.04 6.94
C LEU A 603 -15.88 -0.25 6.26
N CYS A 604 -16.96 -0.10 5.52
CA CYS A 604 -17.66 -1.16 4.80
C CYS A 604 -17.16 -1.36 3.36
N PHE A 605 -16.49 -0.36 2.77
CA PHE A 605 -15.91 -0.42 1.44
C PHE A 605 -14.70 -1.36 1.43
N THR A 606 -13.95 -1.44 2.53
CA THR A 606 -12.82 -2.34 2.74
C THR A 606 -13.26 -3.82 2.73
N ALA A 607 -14.38 -4.13 3.40
CA ALA A 607 -14.99 -5.46 3.38
C ALA A 607 -15.62 -5.83 2.02
N CYS A 608 -16.00 -4.84 1.21
CA CYS A 608 -16.48 -5.05 -0.16
C CYS A 608 -15.32 -5.24 -1.17
N LEU A 609 -14.19 -4.54 -1.00
CA LEU A 609 -13.02 -4.69 -1.87
C LEU A 609 -12.32 -6.05 -1.72
N SER A 610 -12.33 -6.65 -0.53
CA SER A 610 -11.82 -8.02 -0.35
C SER A 610 -12.67 -9.07 -1.08
N GLN A 611 -13.98 -8.80 -1.30
CA GLN A 611 -14.91 -9.75 -1.94
C GLN A 611 -14.92 -9.67 -3.47
N GLU A 612 -14.66 -8.51 -4.09
CA GLU A 612 -14.51 -8.44 -5.55
C GLU A 612 -13.16 -9.03 -6.03
N LEU A 613 -12.16 -9.08 -5.15
CA LEU A 613 -10.86 -9.71 -5.45
C LEU A 613 -10.93 -11.25 -5.42
N GLU A 614 -11.68 -11.87 -4.50
CA GLU A 614 -11.79 -13.35 -4.46
C GLU A 614 -12.62 -13.94 -5.62
N GLY A 615 -13.46 -13.13 -6.29
CA GLY A 615 -14.19 -13.55 -7.51
C GLY A 615 -13.34 -13.56 -8.79
N THR A 616 -12.08 -13.10 -8.72
CA THR A 616 -11.19 -12.95 -9.88
C THR A 616 -9.76 -13.47 -9.65
N ILE A 617 -9.50 -14.17 -8.53
CA ILE A 617 -8.22 -14.86 -8.24
C ILE A 617 -8.28 -16.33 -8.67
#